data_AF-A0A6N9HPK8-F1
#
_entry.id   AF-A0A6N9HPK8-F1
#
_cell.length_a   1.000
_cell.length_b   1.000
_cell.length_c   1.000
_cell.angle_alpha   90.00
_cell.angle_beta   90.00
_cell.angle_gamma   90.00
#
_symmetry.space_group_name_H-M   'P 1'
#
loop_
_entity.id
_entity.type
_entity.pdbx_description
1 polymer ?
#
loop_
_entity_poly.entity_id
_entity_poly.type
_entity_poly.pdbx_seq_one_letter_code
_entity_poly.pdbx_strand_id
1 'polypeptide(L)'
;MNIDTIVDKQYVGKSFRDLAEAPVSALRGVSGKDAKVLQAAFGVQSVRDLAQLKFVRWACAIAILADEEQLAPAEKAKEELLDDAVEMTFPASDPISVDAGITRIEVAPEKVDAQQDHQHAGKVEQSTEIGREAETT
;
A
#
# COMPACT_ATOMS: atom_id res chain seq x y z
N MET A 1 16.70 17.40 -38.72
CA MET A 1 15.46 17.16 -37.95
C MET A 1 15.83 16.18 -36.87
N ASN A 2 15.59 16.47 -35.58
CA ASN A 2 16.20 15.71 -34.48
C ASN A 2 15.26 14.59 -33.96
N ILE A 3 14.80 13.71 -34.85
CA ILE A 3 13.92 12.57 -34.49
C ILE A 3 14.54 11.21 -34.86
N ASP A 4 15.83 11.20 -35.12
CA ASP A 4 16.58 10.03 -35.59
C ASP A 4 16.60 8.87 -34.58
N THR A 5 16.20 9.15 -33.33
CA THR A 5 16.05 8.18 -32.25
C THR A 5 14.76 7.36 -32.35
N ILE A 6 13.72 7.88 -33.01
CA ILE A 6 12.38 7.27 -33.07
C ILE A 6 11.98 6.76 -34.47
N VAL A 7 12.63 7.24 -35.53
CA VAL A 7 12.40 6.76 -36.90
C VAL A 7 13.55 5.86 -37.35
N ASP A 8 13.26 4.92 -38.26
CA ASP A 8 14.28 4.11 -38.90
C ASP A 8 15.23 4.98 -39.75
N LYS A 9 16.47 4.54 -39.91
CA LYS A 9 17.53 5.25 -40.66
C LYS A 9 17.09 5.64 -42.07
N GLN A 10 16.21 4.86 -42.71
CA GLN A 10 15.69 5.13 -44.05
C GLN A 10 14.69 6.31 -44.12
N TYR A 11 14.15 6.73 -42.98
CA TYR A 11 13.13 7.76 -42.87
C TYR A 11 13.64 9.03 -42.18
N VAL A 12 14.90 9.03 -41.73
CA VAL A 12 15.59 10.21 -41.20
C VAL A 12 15.60 11.35 -42.22
N GLY A 13 15.24 12.55 -41.78
CA GLY A 13 15.25 13.76 -42.61
C GLY A 13 14.01 14.00 -43.48
N LYS A 14 13.02 13.08 -43.47
CA LYS A 14 11.72 13.29 -44.14
C LYS A 14 10.84 14.30 -43.37
N SER A 15 9.83 14.86 -44.03
CA SER A 15 8.90 15.78 -43.36
C SER A 15 7.93 15.02 -42.45
N PHE A 16 7.36 15.71 -41.44
CA PHE A 16 6.33 15.11 -40.58
C PHE A 16 5.11 14.60 -41.36
N ARG A 17 4.77 15.23 -42.48
CA ARG A 17 3.67 14.78 -43.33
C ARG A 17 4.00 13.44 -43.98
N ASP A 18 5.20 13.31 -44.53
CA ASP A 18 5.64 12.06 -45.16
C ASP A 18 5.80 10.93 -44.15
N LEU A 19 6.23 11.25 -42.92
CA LEU A 19 6.35 10.27 -41.84
C LEU A 19 5.00 9.78 -41.34
N ALA A 20 3.98 10.64 -41.32
CA ALA A 20 2.62 10.23 -40.94
C ALA A 20 2.02 9.24 -41.95
N GLU A 21 2.29 9.43 -43.24
CA GLU A 21 1.84 8.52 -44.32
C GLU A 21 2.77 7.32 -44.53
N ALA A 22 3.96 7.33 -43.92
CA ALA A 22 4.90 6.22 -44.00
C ALA A 22 4.34 4.95 -43.31
N PRO A 23 4.77 3.75 -43.74
CA PRO A 23 4.34 2.51 -43.10
C PRO A 23 4.80 2.44 -41.64
N VAL A 24 4.10 1.67 -40.80
CA VAL A 24 4.48 1.50 -39.38
C VAL A 24 5.89 0.97 -39.16
N SER A 25 6.47 0.27 -40.14
CA SER A 25 7.88 -0.15 -40.12
C SER A 25 8.89 1.00 -40.23
N ALA A 26 8.44 2.22 -40.52
CA ALA A 26 9.26 3.43 -40.46
C ALA A 26 9.58 3.84 -39.01
N LEU A 27 8.82 3.35 -38.03
CA LEU A 27 9.10 3.55 -36.62
C LEU A 27 10.21 2.59 -36.18
N ARG A 28 11.17 3.13 -35.43
CA ARG A 28 12.28 2.34 -34.92
C ARG A 28 11.77 1.25 -33.98
N GLY A 29 12.20 0.01 -34.22
CA GLY A 29 11.81 -1.15 -33.41
C GLY A 29 10.62 -1.94 -33.96
N VAL A 30 9.94 -1.46 -35.01
CA VAL A 30 8.89 -2.23 -35.70
C VAL A 30 9.50 -2.97 -36.88
N SER A 31 9.56 -4.29 -36.82
CA SER A 31 10.04 -5.08 -37.95
C SER A 31 8.97 -5.17 -39.05
N GLY A 32 9.38 -5.51 -40.27
CA GLY A 32 8.43 -5.75 -41.37
C GLY A 32 7.47 -6.93 -41.11
N LYS A 33 7.82 -7.85 -40.19
CA LYS A 33 6.91 -8.92 -39.76
C LYS A 33 5.83 -8.37 -38.84
N ASP A 34 6.21 -7.52 -37.88
CA ASP A 34 5.28 -6.91 -36.93
C ASP A 34 4.30 -5.96 -37.64
N ALA A 35 4.80 -5.21 -38.63
CA ALA A 35 3.96 -4.38 -39.49
C ALA A 35 2.84 -5.18 -40.18
N LYS A 36 3.14 -6.39 -40.67
CA LYS A 36 2.13 -7.28 -41.27
C LYS A 36 1.11 -7.79 -40.26
N VAL A 37 1.55 -8.09 -39.03
CA VAL A 37 0.65 -8.52 -37.96
C VAL A 37 -0.29 -7.38 -37.57
N LEU A 38 0.22 -6.16 -37.43
CA LEU A 38 -0.59 -4.96 -37.15
C LEU A 38 -1.61 -4.70 -38.25
N GLN A 39 -1.21 -4.85 -39.52
CA GLN A 39 -2.11 -4.73 -40.65
C GLN A 39 -3.19 -5.83 -40.63
N ALA A 40 -2.83 -7.08 -40.36
CA ALA A 40 -3.77 -8.20 -40.35
C ALA A 40 -4.76 -8.15 -39.17
N ALA A 41 -4.28 -7.74 -37.98
CA ALA A 41 -5.09 -7.73 -36.77
C ALA A 41 -5.95 -6.46 -36.64
N PHE A 42 -5.43 -5.31 -37.05
CA PHE A 42 -6.04 -4.00 -36.78
C PHE A 42 -6.27 -3.16 -38.03
N GLY A 43 -5.88 -3.62 -39.22
CA GLY A 43 -6.00 -2.87 -40.47
C GLY A 43 -5.04 -1.68 -40.58
N VAL A 44 -4.03 -1.61 -39.71
CA VAL A 44 -3.12 -0.47 -39.60
C VAL A 44 -1.99 -0.60 -40.62
N GLN A 45 -1.83 0.41 -41.50
CA GLN A 45 -0.78 0.43 -42.53
C GLN A 45 0.22 1.55 -42.29
N SER A 46 -0.26 2.76 -42.00
CA SER A 46 0.56 3.94 -41.80
C SER A 46 0.75 4.30 -40.32
N VAL A 47 1.74 5.16 -40.05
CA VAL A 47 1.95 5.74 -38.71
C VAL A 47 0.72 6.53 -38.27
N ARG A 48 0.05 7.24 -39.18
CA ARG A 48 -1.20 7.95 -38.90
C ARG A 48 -2.31 6.99 -38.47
N ASP A 49 -2.48 5.88 -39.18
CA ASP A 49 -3.51 4.89 -38.85
C ASP A 49 -3.29 4.33 -37.45
N LEU A 50 -2.03 4.02 -37.11
CA LEU A 50 -1.67 3.54 -35.78
C LEU A 50 -2.03 4.57 -34.70
N ALA A 51 -1.71 5.85 -34.93
CA ALA A 51 -2.02 6.93 -34.00
C ALA A 51 -3.53 7.18 -33.86
N GLN A 52 -4.32 6.93 -34.90
CA GLN A 52 -5.77 7.14 -34.90
C GLN A 52 -6.56 5.91 -34.40
N LEU A 53 -5.90 4.77 -34.19
CA LEU A 53 -6.54 3.55 -33.71
C LEU A 53 -7.21 3.78 -32.34
N LYS A 54 -8.51 3.47 -32.24
CA LYS A 54 -9.31 3.69 -31.02
C LYS A 54 -8.69 3.08 -29.76
N PHE A 55 -8.08 1.90 -29.89
CA PHE A 55 -7.45 1.18 -28.79
C PHE A 55 -6.24 1.91 -28.23
N VAL A 56 -5.41 2.50 -29.10
CA VAL A 56 -4.26 3.31 -28.68
C VAL A 56 -4.74 4.55 -27.94
N ARG A 57 -5.78 5.22 -28.45
CA ARG A 57 -6.36 6.40 -27.80
C ARG A 57 -6.94 6.08 -26.43
N TRP A 58 -7.66 4.96 -26.31
CA TRP A 58 -8.18 4.50 -25.02
C TRP A 58 -7.05 4.13 -24.06
N ALA A 59 -6.03 3.40 -24.52
CA ALA A 59 -4.89 3.04 -23.70
C ALA A 59 -4.14 4.27 -23.17
N CYS A 60 -3.86 5.26 -24.02
CA CYS A 60 -3.26 6.52 -23.59
C CYS A 60 -4.13 7.26 -22.58
N ALA A 61 -5.45 7.31 -22.80
CA ALA A 61 -6.36 7.96 -21.86
C ALA A 61 -6.40 7.24 -20.51
N ILE A 62 -6.44 5.91 -20.50
CA ILE A 62 -6.41 5.11 -19.26
C ILE A 62 -5.10 5.31 -18.50
N ALA A 63 -3.95 5.33 -19.17
CA ALA A 63 -2.66 5.56 -18.52
C ALA A 63 -2.61 6.93 -17.84
N ILE A 64 -3.05 7.98 -18.55
CA ILE A 64 -3.13 9.34 -18.00
C ILE A 64 -4.06 9.38 -16.79
N LEU A 65 -5.24 8.76 -16.88
CA LEU A 65 -6.20 8.74 -15.78
C LEU A 65 -5.69 7.94 -14.58
N ALA A 66 -4.90 6.89 -14.79
CA ALA A 66 -4.29 6.11 -13.72
C ALA A 66 -3.21 6.91 -12.98
N ASP A 67 -2.42 7.74 -13.69
CA ASP A 67 -1.42 8.62 -13.08
C ASP A 67 -2.07 9.72 -12.22
N GLU A 68 -3.27 10.17 -12.59
CA GLU A 68 -4.07 11.17 -11.86
C GLU A 68 -5.09 10.55 -10.89
N GLU A 69 -5.15 9.21 -10.80
CA GLU A 69 -6.11 8.51 -9.96
C GLU A 69 -5.81 8.80 -8.48
N GLN A 70 -6.74 9.47 -7.82
CA GLN A 70 -6.66 9.70 -6.38
C GLN A 70 -7.10 8.45 -5.62
N LEU A 71 -6.58 8.28 -4.40
CA LEU A 71 -7.00 7.23 -3.48
C LEU A 71 -8.52 7.12 -3.43
N ALA A 72 -9.01 5.89 -3.41
CA ALA A 72 -10.44 5.67 -3.27
C ALA A 72 -10.94 6.35 -1.98
N PRO A 73 -12.19 6.85 -1.93
CA PRO A 73 -12.69 7.57 -0.76
C PRO A 73 -12.52 6.80 0.57
N ALA A 74 -12.62 5.47 0.51
CA ALA A 74 -12.40 4.59 1.66
C ALA A 74 -10.93 4.53 2.11
N GLU A 75 -9.99 4.57 1.17
CA GLU A 75 -8.56 4.55 1.45
C GLU A 75 -8.12 5.91 2.00
N LYS A 76 -8.60 7.00 1.40
CA LYS A 76 -8.38 8.36 1.90
C LYS A 76 -8.94 8.54 3.31
N ALA A 77 -10.16 8.08 3.56
CA ALA A 77 -10.75 8.12 4.92
C ALA A 77 -9.96 7.27 5.91
N LYS A 78 -9.41 6.12 5.48
CA LYS A 78 -8.56 5.29 6.33
C LYS A 78 -7.24 5.98 6.67
N GLU A 79 -6.62 6.66 5.70
CA GLU A 79 -5.39 7.45 5.92
C GLU A 79 -5.64 8.60 6.90
N GLU A 80 -6.71 9.38 6.70
CA GLU A 80 -7.11 10.47 7.60
C GLU A 80 -7.37 9.98 9.04
N LEU A 81 -8.06 8.84 9.19
CA LEU A 81 -8.27 8.23 10.51
C LEU A 81 -6.97 7.75 11.17
N LEU A 82 -5.97 7.34 10.40
CA LEU A 82 -4.66 6.94 10.93
C LEU A 82 -3.88 8.17 11.40
N ASP A 83 -3.89 9.25 10.63
CA ASP A 83 -3.25 10.51 11.01
C ASP A 83 -3.88 11.08 12.29
N ASP A 84 -5.22 11.15 12.35
CA ASP A 84 -5.96 11.59 13.54
C ASP A 84 -5.63 10.74 14.78
N ALA A 85 -5.55 9.41 14.63
CA ALA A 85 -5.24 8.50 15.72
C ALA A 85 -3.80 8.70 16.25
N VAL A 86 -2.86 9.03 15.37
CA VAL A 86 -1.48 9.36 15.75
C VAL A 86 -1.43 10.68 16.50
N GLU A 87 -2.09 11.73 16.02
CA GLU A 87 -2.12 13.02 16.71
C GLU A 87 -2.71 12.92 18.13
N MET A 88 -3.74 12.11 18.31
CA MET A 88 -4.39 11.90 19.62
C MET A 88 -3.61 10.98 20.56
N THR A 89 -2.70 10.15 20.05
CA THR A 89 -1.88 9.21 20.85
C THR A 89 -0.58 9.85 21.35
N PHE A 90 -0.11 10.95 20.74
CA PHE A 90 1.21 11.53 21.00
C PHE A 90 1.32 12.93 21.69
N PRO A 91 0.38 13.47 22.49
CA PRO A 91 0.62 14.73 23.22
C PRO A 91 1.65 14.67 24.37
N ALA A 92 1.96 13.48 24.90
CA ALA A 92 2.75 13.29 26.12
C ALA A 92 3.93 12.30 25.93
N SER A 93 4.44 12.18 24.70
CA SER A 93 5.46 11.19 24.32
C SER A 93 6.88 11.72 24.36
N ASP A 94 7.06 12.96 24.82
CA ASP A 94 8.30 13.24 25.53
C ASP A 94 8.29 12.30 26.75
N PRO A 95 9.25 11.38 26.88
CA PRO A 95 9.40 10.71 28.15
C PRO A 95 9.48 11.83 29.18
N ILE A 96 8.57 11.85 30.15
CA ILE A 96 8.78 12.66 31.35
C ILE A 96 10.20 12.30 31.75
N SER A 97 11.12 13.26 31.74
CA SER A 97 12.46 13.07 32.26
C SER A 97 12.27 12.74 33.73
N VAL A 98 12.08 11.46 34.03
CA VAL A 98 12.06 10.94 35.38
C VAL A 98 13.52 11.07 35.79
N ASP A 99 13.87 12.18 36.44
CA ASP A 99 15.05 12.23 37.26
C ASP A 99 15.02 10.94 38.08
N ALA A 100 16.05 10.12 37.91
CA ALA A 100 16.11 8.73 38.37
C ALA A 100 16.10 8.63 39.91
N GLY A 101 14.99 9.00 40.53
CA GLY A 101 14.71 8.97 41.96
C GLY A 101 13.77 7.83 42.34
N ILE A 102 13.59 6.82 41.47
CA ILE A 102 12.95 5.57 41.87
C ILE A 102 13.97 4.84 42.75
N THR A 103 13.82 4.98 44.06
CA THR A 103 14.62 4.22 45.02
C THR A 103 14.41 2.73 44.77
N ARG A 104 15.49 2.05 44.39
CA ARG A 104 15.50 0.60 44.22
C ARG A 104 15.13 -0.03 45.55
N ILE A 105 13.99 -0.73 45.59
CA ILE A 105 13.54 -1.46 46.78
C ILE A 105 14.47 -2.67 46.95
N GLU A 106 15.43 -2.59 47.88
CA GLU A 106 16.37 -3.68 48.17
C GLU A 106 15.78 -4.74 49.10
N VAL A 107 14.77 -4.37 49.89
CA VAL A 107 14.10 -5.26 50.86
C VAL A 107 12.62 -5.29 50.53
N ALA A 108 12.06 -6.49 50.33
CA ALA A 108 10.65 -6.65 50.03
C ALA A 108 9.78 -6.04 51.15
N PRO A 109 8.76 -5.23 50.81
CA PRO A 109 7.86 -4.68 51.81
C PRO A 109 7.08 -5.82 52.48
N GLU A 110 6.83 -5.67 53.78
CA GLU A 110 6.03 -6.60 54.55
C GLU A 110 4.62 -6.66 53.94
N LYS A 111 4.19 -7.85 53.54
CA LYS A 111 2.86 -8.08 52.95
C LYS A 111 1.88 -8.39 54.07
N VAL A 112 0.71 -7.75 54.04
CA VAL A 112 -0.43 -8.16 54.86
C VAL A 112 -0.92 -9.52 54.37
N ASP A 113 -1.30 -10.40 55.29
CA ASP A 113 -1.83 -11.73 54.94
C ASP A 113 -3.23 -11.56 54.32
N ALA A 114 -3.28 -11.65 52.99
CA ALA A 114 -4.48 -11.48 52.21
C ALA A 114 -5.52 -12.58 52.48
N GLN A 115 -5.16 -13.70 53.12
CA GLN A 115 -6.13 -14.74 53.46
C GLN A 115 -7.27 -14.21 54.34
N GLN A 116 -6.98 -13.25 55.22
CA GLN A 116 -7.97 -12.71 56.15
C GLN A 116 -8.70 -11.45 55.63
N ASP A 117 -8.25 -10.87 54.53
CA ASP A 117 -8.75 -9.58 54.02
C ASP A 117 -9.98 -9.72 53.12
N HIS A 118 -10.40 -10.95 52.81
CA HIS A 118 -11.63 -11.21 52.08
C HIS A 118 -12.83 -11.31 53.02
N GLN A 119 -13.91 -10.59 52.70
CA GLN A 119 -15.19 -10.59 53.47
C GLN A 119 -15.82 -11.98 53.67
N HIS A 120 -15.34 -13.00 52.96
CA HIS A 120 -15.81 -14.38 53.01
C HIS A 120 -14.71 -15.40 53.35
N ALA A 121 -13.56 -14.97 53.86
CA ALA A 121 -12.43 -15.84 54.20
C ALA A 121 -12.86 -17.08 55.03
N GLY A 122 -13.64 -16.88 56.09
CA GLY A 122 -14.12 -18.01 56.92
C GLY A 122 -15.06 -18.99 56.21
N LYS A 123 -15.79 -18.57 55.17
CA LYS A 123 -16.63 -19.49 54.38
C LYS A 123 -15.79 -20.40 53.49
N VAL A 124 -14.66 -19.90 53.00
CA VAL A 124 -13.72 -20.68 52.19
C VAL A 124 -13.06 -21.75 53.05
N GLU A 125 -12.61 -21.41 54.26
CA GLU A 125 -12.03 -22.38 55.20
C GLU A 125 -13.02 -23.51 55.54
N GLN A 126 -14.26 -23.16 55.92
CA GLN A 126 -15.31 -24.15 56.19
C GLN A 126 -15.59 -25.06 55.00
N SER A 127 -15.63 -24.51 53.79
CA SER A 127 -15.85 -25.31 52.57
C SER A 127 -14.68 -26.25 52.29
N THR A 128 -13.46 -25.83 52.62
CA THR A 128 -12.23 -26.62 52.43
C THR A 128 -12.16 -27.77 53.44
N GLU A 129 -12.55 -27.52 54.69
CA GLU A 129 -12.65 -28.54 55.74
C GLU A 129 -13.73 -29.58 55.41
N ILE A 130 -14.92 -29.14 55.02
CA ILE A 130 -16.02 -30.04 54.60
C ILE A 130 -15.57 -30.93 53.43
N GLY A 131 -14.88 -30.36 52.43
CA GLY A 131 -14.34 -31.15 51.31
C GLY A 131 -13.32 -32.20 51.75
N ARG A 132 -12.48 -31.86 52.73
CA ARG A 132 -11.44 -32.76 53.26
C ARG A 132 -12.01 -33.90 54.10
N GLU A 133 -13.07 -33.63 54.85
CA GLU A 133 -13.84 -34.64 55.61
C GLU A 133 -14.60 -35.58 54.67
N ALA A 134 -15.14 -35.06 53.57
CA ALA A 134 -15.80 -35.86 52.54
C ALA A 134 -14.84 -36.76 51.74
N GLU A 135 -13.56 -36.39 51.59
CA GLU A 135 -12.54 -37.25 50.96
C GLU A 135 -12.02 -38.36 51.88
N THR A 136 -12.21 -38.24 53.20
CA THR A 136 -11.71 -39.21 54.20
C THR A 136 -12.77 -40.19 54.71
N THR A 137 -14.01 -40.10 54.21
CA THR A 137 -15.12 -41.03 54.48
C THR A 137 -15.41 -41.89 53.26
#